data_AF-J9DRN6-F1
#
_entry.id   AF-J9DRN6-F1
#
_cell.length_a   1.000
_cell.length_b   1.000
_cell.length_c   1.000
_cell.angle_alpha   90.00
_cell.angle_beta   90.00
_cell.angle_gamma   90.00
#
_symmetry.space_group_name_H-M   'P 1'
#
loop_
_entity.id
_entity.type
_entity.pdbx_description
1 polymer ?
#
loop_
_entity_poly.entity_id
_entity_poly.type
_entity_poly.pdbx_seq_one_letter_code
_entity_poly.pdbx_strand_id
1 'polypeptide(L)'
;YIPVIFERFKEKKPTLRDPLIECIDTIALTVNLDMLVDELSNCFNKPNPQIKLQACNFIYRVMKNYNQTSAPKKTIKAVTPILVKFTTDPDAEVREAACIGLGSIMRLTGDKVMNTFLGNLQEDKTKMKKV
;
A
#
# COMPACT_ATOMS: atom_id res chain seq x y z
N TYR A 1 -9.45 1.34 -15.13
CA TYR A 1 -10.43 1.20 -14.03
C TYR A 1 -9.85 1.51 -12.66
N ILE A 2 -8.65 1.01 -12.32
CA ILE A 2 -8.00 1.24 -11.01
C ILE A 2 -7.94 2.72 -10.59
N PRO A 3 -7.48 3.67 -11.43
CA PRO A 3 -7.43 5.08 -11.03
C PRO A 3 -8.77 5.69 -10.66
N VAL A 4 -9.85 5.24 -11.34
CA VAL A 4 -11.22 5.70 -11.09
C VAL A 4 -11.72 5.15 -9.76
N ILE A 5 -11.49 3.86 -9.48
CA ILE A 5 -11.85 3.24 -8.20
C ILE A 5 -11.16 3.96 -7.04
N PHE A 6 -9.85 4.17 -7.14
CA PHE A 6 -9.08 4.85 -6.11
C PHE A 6 -9.47 6.32 -5.92
N GLU A 7 -9.84 7.02 -6.99
CA GLU A 7 -10.36 8.38 -6.88
C GLU A 7 -11.69 8.43 -6.11
N ARG A 8 -12.54 7.41 -6.24
CA ARG A 8 -13.83 7.32 -5.54
C ARG A 8 -13.69 6.87 -4.08
N PHE A 9 -12.55 6.32 -3.66
CA PHE A 9 -12.30 6.03 -2.25
C PHE A 9 -12.29 7.26 -1.34
N LYS A 10 -12.34 8.49 -1.88
CA LYS A 10 -12.61 9.70 -1.08
C LYS A 10 -13.92 9.62 -0.29
N GLU A 11 -14.89 8.83 -0.75
CA GLU A 11 -16.16 8.60 -0.09
C GLU A 11 -16.01 7.65 1.11
N LYS A 12 -16.45 8.09 2.30
CA LYS A 12 -16.35 7.28 3.54
C LYS A 12 -17.56 6.38 3.78
N LYS A 13 -18.71 6.66 3.16
CA LYS A 13 -19.96 5.93 3.40
C LYS A 13 -19.78 4.45 3.01
N PRO A 14 -20.06 3.49 3.91
CA PRO A 14 -19.92 2.06 3.61
C PRO A 14 -20.66 1.64 2.33
N THR A 15 -21.85 2.20 2.09
CA THR A 15 -22.67 1.94 0.89
C THR A 15 -21.99 2.32 -0.43
N LEU A 16 -20.97 3.18 -0.40
CA LEU A 16 -20.15 3.55 -1.57
C LEU A 16 -18.78 2.89 -1.52
N ARG A 17 -18.16 2.82 -0.34
CA ARG A 17 -16.81 2.31 -0.14
C ARG A 17 -16.73 0.80 -0.34
N ASP A 18 -17.65 0.04 0.23
CA ASP A 18 -17.55 -1.43 0.28
C ASP A 18 -17.65 -2.07 -1.10
N PRO A 19 -18.53 -1.62 -2.02
CA PRO A 19 -18.52 -2.09 -3.41
C PRO A 19 -17.20 -1.78 -4.15
N LEU A 20 -16.56 -0.65 -3.85
CA LEU A 20 -15.26 -0.30 -4.45
C LEU A 20 -14.15 -1.21 -3.93
N ILE A 21 -14.19 -1.58 -2.64
CA ILE A 21 -13.28 -2.55 -2.04
C ILE A 21 -13.44 -3.91 -2.73
N GLU A 22 -14.67 -4.41 -2.85
CA GLU A 22 -14.95 -5.69 -3.50
C GLU A 22 -14.48 -5.70 -4.96
N CYS A 23 -14.71 -4.59 -5.68
CA CYS A 23 -14.29 -4.44 -7.06
C CYS A 23 -12.76 -4.50 -7.21
N ILE A 24 -12.01 -3.73 -6.43
CA ILE A 24 -10.53 -3.73 -6.54
C ILE A 24 -9.92 -5.04 -6.07
N ASP A 25 -10.49 -5.67 -5.04
CA ASP A 25 -10.03 -6.97 -4.55
C ASP A 25 -10.27 -8.06 -5.61
N THR A 26 -11.42 -8.04 -6.29
CA THR A 26 -11.73 -8.97 -7.41
C THR A 26 -10.79 -8.76 -8.60
N ILE A 27 -10.47 -7.50 -8.94
CA ILE A 27 -9.45 -7.21 -9.96
C ILE A 27 -8.11 -7.83 -9.56
N ALA A 28 -7.66 -7.64 -8.32
CA ALA A 28 -6.39 -8.18 -7.85
C ALA A 28 -6.31 -9.72 -7.86
N LEU A 29 -7.45 -10.42 -7.82
CA LEU A 29 -7.52 -11.88 -7.93
C LEU A 29 -7.49 -12.40 -9.37
N THR A 30 -7.86 -11.56 -10.35
CA THR A 30 -8.02 -11.97 -11.75
C THR A 30 -6.86 -11.57 -12.64
N VAL A 31 -5.94 -10.74 -12.15
CA VAL A 31 -4.77 -10.28 -12.91
C VAL A 31 -3.49 -10.44 -12.11
N ASN A 32 -2.36 -10.51 -12.82
CA ASN A 32 -1.06 -10.46 -12.16
C ASN A 32 -0.84 -9.07 -11.56
N LEU A 33 -0.73 -8.98 -10.23
CA LEU A 33 -0.58 -7.72 -9.50
C LEU A 33 0.66 -6.92 -9.91
N ASP A 34 1.75 -7.60 -10.33
CA ASP A 34 2.97 -6.92 -10.81
C ASP A 34 2.72 -6.13 -12.12
N MET A 35 1.66 -6.44 -12.87
CA MET A 35 1.26 -5.67 -14.06
C MET A 35 0.51 -4.38 -13.72
N LEU A 36 0.03 -4.23 -12.48
CA LEU A 36 -0.73 -3.07 -12.02
C LEU A 36 0.12 -2.08 -11.22
N VAL A 37 1.43 -2.33 -11.12
CA VAL A 37 2.32 -1.65 -10.18
C VAL A 37 2.36 -0.14 -10.41
N ASP A 38 2.34 0.30 -11.67
CA ASP A 38 2.42 1.71 -12.02
C ASP A 38 1.11 2.43 -11.67
N GLU A 39 -0.05 1.85 -12.03
CA GLU A 39 -1.34 2.43 -11.66
C GLU A 39 -1.54 2.47 -10.13
N LEU A 40 -1.19 1.40 -9.42
CA LEU A 40 -1.30 1.35 -7.97
C LEU A 40 -0.40 2.39 -7.30
N SER A 41 0.88 2.47 -7.71
CA SER A 41 1.83 3.44 -7.15
C SER A 41 1.38 4.87 -7.39
N ASN A 42 0.86 5.16 -8.59
CA ASN A 42 0.30 6.49 -8.92
C ASN A 42 -0.93 6.82 -8.07
N CYS A 43 -1.81 5.85 -7.81
CA CYS A 43 -2.98 6.05 -6.96
C CYS A 43 -2.61 6.29 -5.50
N PHE A 44 -1.63 5.55 -4.98
CA PHE A 44 -1.25 5.62 -3.57
C PHE A 44 -0.62 6.96 -3.23
N ASN A 45 0.14 7.56 -4.14
CA ASN A 45 0.79 8.86 -3.91
C ASN A 45 -0.17 10.06 -3.90
N LYS A 46 -1.48 9.86 -4.06
CA LYS A 46 -2.46 10.94 -3.93
C LYS A 46 -2.53 11.45 -2.49
N PRO A 47 -2.67 12.78 -2.26
CA PRO A 47 -2.53 13.35 -0.92
C PRO A 47 -3.73 13.08 0.01
N ASN A 48 -4.85 12.59 -0.51
CA ASN A 48 -6.08 12.41 0.26
C ASN A 48 -5.95 11.28 1.31
N PRO A 49 -6.18 11.55 2.61
CA PRO A 49 -6.02 10.55 3.68
C PRO A 49 -6.88 9.30 3.49
N GLN A 50 -8.11 9.45 3.00
CA GLN A 50 -9.00 8.31 2.78
C GLN A 50 -8.49 7.40 1.65
N ILE A 51 -7.92 7.97 0.58
CA ILE A 51 -7.29 7.18 -0.49
C ILE A 51 -6.08 6.41 0.06
N LYS A 52 -5.22 7.06 0.86
CA LYS A 52 -4.07 6.42 1.49
C LYS A 52 -4.48 5.28 2.44
N LEU A 53 -5.51 5.51 3.26
CA LEU A 53 -6.09 4.50 4.15
C LEU A 53 -6.56 3.28 3.34
N GLN A 54 -7.34 3.49 2.29
CA GLN A 54 -7.83 2.39 1.45
C GLN A 54 -6.70 1.69 0.68
N ALA A 55 -5.65 2.41 0.27
CA ALA A 55 -4.45 1.82 -0.31
C ALA A 55 -3.75 0.86 0.66
N CYS A 56 -3.55 1.28 1.91
CA CYS A 56 -2.94 0.42 2.94
C CYS A 56 -3.78 -0.83 3.19
N ASN A 57 -5.10 -0.65 3.34
CA ASN A 57 -6.03 -1.76 3.58
C ASN A 57 -6.08 -2.72 2.39
N PHE A 58 -6.04 -2.20 1.16
CA PHE A 58 -5.96 -3.01 -0.05
C PHE A 58 -4.68 -3.86 -0.06
N ILE A 59 -3.51 -3.29 0.23
CA ILE A 59 -2.26 -4.06 0.33
C ILE A 59 -2.40 -5.15 1.38
N TYR A 60 -2.89 -4.85 2.58
CA TYR A 60 -3.10 -5.87 3.62
C TYR A 60 -3.98 -7.03 3.11
N ARG A 61 -5.13 -6.74 2.49
CA ARG A 61 -6.05 -7.77 1.99
C ARG A 61 -5.42 -8.60 0.88
N VAL A 62 -4.77 -7.97 -0.09
CA VAL A 62 -4.15 -8.67 -1.22
C VAL A 62 -2.96 -9.52 -0.79
N MET A 63 -2.08 -9.01 0.07
CA MET A 63 -0.90 -9.75 0.52
C MET A 63 -1.26 -11.01 1.32
N LYS A 64 -2.44 -11.07 1.94
CA LYS A 64 -2.93 -12.29 2.62
C LYS A 64 -3.19 -13.46 1.68
N ASN A 65 -3.48 -13.17 0.41
CA ASN A 65 -3.76 -14.19 -0.62
C ASN A 65 -2.47 -14.82 -1.18
N TYR A 66 -1.30 -14.27 -0.85
CA TYR A 66 0.00 -14.76 -1.30
C TYR A 66 0.71 -15.57 -0.20
N ASN A 67 1.65 -16.39 -0.66
CA ASN A 67 2.68 -17.02 0.17
C ASN A 67 4.07 -16.51 -0.28
N GLN A 68 5.13 -16.93 0.41
CA GLN A 68 6.49 -16.42 0.16
C GLN A 68 7.01 -16.73 -1.26
N THR A 69 6.56 -17.82 -1.89
CA THR A 69 7.04 -18.23 -3.22
C THR A 69 6.25 -17.55 -4.35
N SER A 70 4.99 -17.19 -4.12
CA SER A 70 4.11 -16.53 -5.10
C SER A 70 4.02 -15.01 -4.96
N ALA A 71 4.68 -14.41 -3.96
CA ALA A 71 4.56 -12.99 -3.65
C ALA A 71 4.89 -12.06 -4.85
N PRO A 72 4.10 -10.99 -5.09
CA PRO A 72 4.30 -10.06 -6.20
C PRO A 72 5.46 -9.11 -5.90
N LYS A 73 6.68 -9.53 -6.26
CA LYS A 73 7.93 -8.88 -5.84
C LYS A 73 8.06 -7.45 -6.37
N LYS A 74 7.60 -7.17 -7.60
CA LYS A 74 7.70 -5.81 -8.16
C LYS A 74 6.76 -4.87 -7.42
N THR A 75 5.52 -5.29 -7.20
CA THR A 75 4.55 -4.50 -6.45
C THR A 75 5.03 -4.26 -5.02
N ILE A 76 5.51 -5.29 -4.32
CA ILE A 76 6.07 -5.14 -2.96
C ILE A 76 7.20 -4.09 -2.95
N LYS A 77 8.15 -4.18 -3.88
CA LYS A 77 9.28 -3.24 -3.94
C LYS A 77 8.82 -1.80 -4.19
N ALA A 78 7.80 -1.59 -5.01
CA ALA A 78 7.29 -0.26 -5.33
C ALA A 78 6.43 0.35 -4.20
N VAL A 79 5.56 -0.44 -3.57
CA VAL A 79 4.59 0.09 -2.58
C VAL A 79 5.16 0.17 -1.16
N THR A 80 6.14 -0.65 -0.80
CA THR A 80 6.71 -0.66 0.55
C THR A 80 7.23 0.72 0.98
N PRO A 81 8.05 1.44 0.18
CA PRO A 81 8.50 2.78 0.55
C PRO A 81 7.35 3.79 0.74
N ILE A 82 6.27 3.64 -0.03
CA ILE A 82 5.08 4.49 0.08
C ILE A 82 4.39 4.23 1.43
N LEU A 83 4.15 2.96 1.77
CA LEU A 83 3.53 2.59 3.04
C LEU A 83 4.39 3.00 4.23
N VAL A 84 5.74 2.91 4.15
CA VAL A 84 6.58 3.40 5.25
C VAL A 84 6.43 4.92 5.43
N LYS A 85 6.31 5.72 4.37
CA LYS A 85 6.00 7.16 4.52
C LYS A 85 4.67 7.38 5.26
N PHE A 86 3.67 6.54 4.99
CA PHE A 86 2.36 6.62 5.64
C PHE A 86 2.39 6.28 7.13
N THR A 87 3.40 5.58 7.64
CA THR A 87 3.57 5.38 9.10
C THR A 87 3.81 6.69 9.87
N THR A 88 4.11 7.78 9.16
CA THR A 88 4.28 9.13 9.70
C THR A 88 3.22 10.12 9.21
N ASP A 89 2.14 9.64 8.60
CA ASP A 89 1.06 10.49 8.11
C ASP A 89 0.36 11.25 9.26
N PRO A 90 -0.12 12.49 9.06
CA PRO A 90 -0.88 13.22 10.07
C PRO A 90 -2.12 12.47 10.58
N ASP A 91 -2.78 11.71 9.71
CA ASP A 91 -3.98 10.94 10.05
C ASP A 91 -3.61 9.63 10.79
N ALA A 92 -4.24 9.41 11.95
CA ALA A 92 -3.94 8.25 12.79
C ALA A 92 -4.38 6.91 12.16
N GLU A 93 -5.51 6.88 11.46
CA GLU A 93 -6.02 5.67 10.80
C GLU A 93 -5.09 5.26 9.65
N VAL A 94 -4.54 6.25 8.93
CA VAL A 94 -3.55 6.00 7.87
C VAL A 94 -2.27 5.40 8.45
N ARG A 95 -1.77 5.91 9.57
CA ARG A 95 -0.57 5.35 10.24
C ARG A 95 -0.78 3.90 10.67
N GLU A 96 -1.91 3.61 11.30
CA GLU A 96 -2.26 2.26 11.75
C GLU A 96 -2.38 1.29 10.58
N ALA A 97 -3.14 1.66 9.55
CA ALA A 97 -3.32 0.84 8.37
C ALA A 97 -2.00 0.60 7.62
N ALA A 98 -1.12 1.60 7.58
CA ALA A 98 0.21 1.46 7.01
C ALA A 98 1.04 0.40 7.75
N CYS A 99 1.06 0.44 9.08
CA CYS A 99 1.74 -0.57 9.90
C CYS A 99 1.18 -1.99 9.65
N ILE A 100 -0.15 -2.13 9.58
CA ILE A 100 -0.81 -3.41 9.27
C ILE A 100 -0.42 -3.91 7.86
N GLY A 101 -0.43 -3.01 6.87
CA GLY A 101 0.00 -3.31 5.50
C GLY A 101 1.46 -3.76 5.44
N LEU A 102 2.37 -3.05 6.11
CA LEU A 102 3.78 -3.42 6.18
C LEU A 102 4.00 -4.77 6.89
N GLY A 103 3.28 -5.05 7.97
CA GLY A 103 3.32 -6.34 8.63
C GLY A 103 2.93 -7.50 7.70
N SER A 104 1.93 -7.29 6.83
CA SER A 104 1.56 -8.29 5.81
C SER A 104 2.64 -8.54 4.76
N ILE A 105 3.39 -7.50 4.39
CA ILE A 105 4.55 -7.60 3.48
C ILE A 105 5.72 -8.31 4.18
N MET A 106 5.98 -7.97 5.44
CA MET A 106 7.04 -8.58 6.23
C MET A 106 6.83 -10.10 6.35
N ARG A 107 5.59 -10.55 6.55
CA ARG A 107 5.24 -11.99 6.52
C ARG A 107 5.67 -12.70 5.24
N LEU A 108 5.54 -12.03 4.08
CA LEU A 108 5.88 -12.59 2.77
C LEU A 108 7.36 -12.51 2.43
N THR A 109 8.08 -11.53 2.97
CA THR A 109 9.46 -11.21 2.55
C THR A 109 10.52 -11.52 3.60
N GLY A 110 10.11 -11.66 4.86
CA GLY A 110 10.98 -11.82 6.01
C GLY A 110 11.65 -10.52 6.49
N ASP A 111 12.17 -10.56 7.72
CA ASP A 111 12.70 -9.39 8.42
C ASP A 111 13.89 -8.74 7.71
N LYS A 112 14.75 -9.54 7.08
CA LYS A 112 15.94 -9.04 6.38
C LYS A 112 15.58 -8.09 5.23
N VAL A 113 14.56 -8.45 4.45
CA VAL A 113 14.09 -7.64 3.33
C VAL A 113 13.40 -6.38 3.85
N MET A 114 12.54 -6.53 4.87
CA MET A 114 11.85 -5.40 5.50
C MET A 114 12.83 -4.38 6.10
N ASN A 115 13.87 -4.84 6.78
CA ASN A 115 14.91 -3.98 7.36
C ASN A 115 15.67 -3.17 6.31
N THR A 116 15.84 -3.69 5.09
CA THR A 116 16.44 -2.93 3.98
C THR A 116 15.57 -1.73 3.61
N PHE A 117 14.25 -1.92 3.54
CA PHE A 117 13.32 -0.83 3.23
C PHE A 117 13.28 0.23 4.35
N LEU A 118 13.35 -0.19 5.61
CA LEU A 118 13.39 0.72 6.76
C LEU A 118 14.70 1.50 6.85
N GLY A 119 15.84 0.85 6.58
CA GLY A 119 17.17 1.47 6.59
C GLY A 119 17.31 2.58 5.55
N ASN A 120 16.86 2.33 4.32
CA ASN A 120 16.86 3.32 3.24
C ASN A 120 16.10 4.61 3.62
N LEU A 121 15.03 4.49 4.41
CA LEU A 121 14.27 5.66 4.88
C LEU A 121 14.99 6.49 5.94
N GLN A 122 15.81 5.89 6.79
CA GLN A 122 16.62 6.65 7.74
C GLN A 122 17.65 7.51 7.01
N GLU A 123 18.25 6.98 5.94
CA GLU A 123 19.15 7.76 5.08
C GLU A 123 18.43 8.93 4.41
N ASP A 124 17.24 8.70 3.83
CA ASP A 124 16.46 9.75 3.17
C ASP A 124 16.04 10.87 4.14
N LYS A 125 15.60 10.53 5.36
CA LYS A 125 15.30 11.53 6.40
C LYS A 125 16.54 12.35 6.78
N THR A 126 17.71 11.73 6.79
CA THR A 126 18.98 12.40 7.13
C THR A 126 19.43 13.34 6.01
N LYS A 127 19.17 12.99 4.75
CA LYS A 127 19.45 13.84 3.58
C LYS A 127 18.49 15.05 3.52
N MET A 128 17.20 14.85 3.81
CA MET A 128 16.21 15.95 3.80
C MET A 128 16.44 17.00 4.90
N LYS A 129 17.08 16.64 6.03
CA LYS A 129 17.44 17.61 7.10
C LYS A 129 18.66 18.47 6.77
N LYS A 130 19.41 18.16 5.70
CA LYS A 130 20.64 18.86 5.30
C LYS A 130 20.43 19.82 4.14
N VAL A 131 19.18 20.12 3.78
CA VAL A 131 18.79 21.07 2.73
C VAL A 131 18.01 22.22 3.34
#